data_AF-A0A160T6D7-F1
#
_entry.id   AF-A0A160T6D7-F1
#
_cell.length_a   1.000
_cell.length_b   1.000
_cell.length_c   1.000
_cell.angle_alpha   90.00
_cell.angle_beta   90.00
_cell.angle_gamma   90.00
#
_symmetry.space_group_name_H-M   'P 1'
#
loop_
_entity.id
_entity.type
_entity.pdbx_description
1 polymer ?
#
loop_
_entity_poly.entity_id
_entity_poly.type
_entity_poly.pdbx_seq_one_letter_code
_entity_poly.pdbx_strand_id
1 'polypeptide(L)'
;MAGYTRCVQTVLTDKQYQHLSRIALDKGKTISDLVRQAVELVYFAPKPEKDRLKALQELVSQNAPVAEWEQMEAEIIGGAIQ
;
A
#
# COMPACT_ATOMS: atom_id res chain seq x y z
N MET A 1 14.29 -10.26 -17.76
CA MET A 1 14.05 -10.57 -16.34
C MET A 1 15.25 -10.07 -15.56
N ALA A 2 15.07 -9.15 -14.61
CA ALA A 2 16.16 -8.77 -13.72
C ALA A 2 16.50 -9.97 -12.83
N GLY A 3 17.70 -10.52 -12.97
CA GLY A 3 18.18 -11.60 -12.13
C GLY A 3 18.60 -11.09 -10.75
N TYR A 4 18.67 -11.98 -9.77
CA TYR A 4 19.23 -11.65 -8.45
C TYR A 4 20.74 -11.42 -8.59
N THR A 5 21.21 -10.21 -8.28
CA THR A 5 22.61 -9.81 -8.50
C THR A 5 23.45 -9.74 -7.22
N ARG A 6 22.81 -9.69 -6.05
CA ARG A 6 23.48 -9.54 -4.75
C ARG A 6 22.91 -10.51 -3.72
N CYS A 7 23.79 -11.04 -2.87
CA CYS A 7 23.44 -11.88 -1.72
C CYS A 7 23.66 -11.09 -0.43
N VAL A 8 22.74 -11.24 0.53
CA VAL A 8 22.81 -10.62 1.86
C VAL A 8 22.71 -11.73 2.90
N GLN A 9 23.62 -11.72 3.88
CA GLN A 9 23.55 -12.62 5.02
C GLN A 9 22.77 -11.96 6.16
N THR A 10 21.88 -12.72 6.80
CA THR A 10 21.12 -12.29 7.97
C THR A 10 21.01 -13.45 8.94
N VAL A 11 21.17 -13.16 10.22
CA VAL A 11 21.03 -14.14 11.30
C VAL A 11 19.60 -14.09 11.81
N LEU A 12 18.96 -15.24 11.90
CA LEU A 12 17.61 -15.41 12.44
C LEU A 12 17.68 -16.06 13.82
N THR A 13 16.68 -15.78 14.64
CA THR A 13 16.44 -16.61 15.83
C THR A 13 15.97 -18.01 15.42
N ASP A 14 16.21 -19.01 16.25
CA ASP A 14 15.73 -20.39 16.00
C ASP A 14 14.23 -20.44 15.72
N LYS A 15 13.43 -19.69 16.49
CA LYS A 15 11.97 -19.63 16.29
C LYS A 15 11.60 -19.10 14.92
N GLN A 16 12.25 -18.03 14.46
CA GLN A 16 12.01 -17.47 13.13
C GLN A 16 12.42 -18.44 12.03
N TYR A 17 13.59 -19.08 12.17
CA TYR A 17 14.08 -20.04 11.21
C TYR A 17 13.15 -21.26 11.09
N GLN A 18 12.72 -21.83 12.22
CA GLN A 18 11.79 -22.95 12.26
C GLN A 18 10.44 -22.59 11.62
N HIS A 19 9.92 -21.39 11.93
CA HIS A 19 8.67 -20.92 11.37
C HIS A 19 8.75 -20.74 9.84
N LEU A 20 9.81 -20.10 9.34
CA LEU A 20 10.03 -19.94 7.90
C LEU A 20 10.27 -21.27 7.20
N SER A 21 11.00 -22.20 7.83
CA SER A 21 11.23 -23.55 7.30
C SER A 21 9.91 -24.30 7.10
N ARG A 22 8.98 -24.21 8.06
CA ARG A 22 7.65 -24.81 7.92
C ARG A 22 6.86 -24.21 6.76
N ILE A 23 6.81 -22.88 6.67
CA ILE A 23 6.10 -22.20 5.58
C ILE A 23 6.70 -22.54 4.22
N ALA A 24 8.04 -22.61 4.15
CA ALA A 24 8.78 -22.95 2.95
C ALA A 24 8.41 -24.37 2.47
N LEU A 25 8.40 -25.34 3.39
CA LEU A 25 7.97 -26.71 3.12
C LEU A 25 6.52 -26.77 2.65
N ASP A 26 5.59 -26.17 3.39
CA ASP A 26 4.15 -26.18 3.09
C ASP A 26 3.84 -25.56 1.71
N LYS A 27 4.65 -24.60 1.27
CA LYS A 27 4.46 -23.89 -0.01
C LYS A 27 5.35 -24.40 -1.14
N GLY A 28 6.21 -25.39 -0.89
CA GLY A 28 7.22 -25.85 -1.86
C GLY A 28 8.17 -24.75 -2.32
N LYS A 29 8.51 -23.80 -1.44
CA LYS A 29 9.39 -22.65 -1.71
C LYS A 29 10.67 -22.73 -0.88
N THR A 30 11.67 -21.93 -1.22
CA THR A 30 12.85 -21.76 -0.38
C THR A 30 12.64 -20.65 0.66
N ILE A 31 13.39 -20.69 1.77
CA ILE A 31 13.40 -19.59 2.75
C ILE A 31 13.81 -18.27 2.07
N SER A 32 14.79 -18.30 1.17
CA SER A 32 15.22 -17.12 0.41
C SER A 32 14.09 -16.52 -0.42
N ASP A 33 13.22 -17.35 -1.02
CA ASP A 33 12.03 -16.84 -1.73
C ASP A 33 11.06 -16.13 -0.79
N LEU A 34 10.86 -16.67 0.42
CA LEU A 34 9.97 -16.05 1.41
C LEU A 34 10.53 -14.71 1.90
N VAL A 35 11.82 -14.65 2.20
CA VAL A 35 12.49 -13.41 2.63
C VAL A 35 12.43 -12.37 1.53
N ARG A 36 12.69 -12.73 0.26
CA ARG A 36 12.57 -11.82 -0.88
C ARG A 36 11.14 -11.27 -1.02
N GLN A 37 10.13 -12.15 -0.97
CA GLN A 37 8.73 -11.72 -1.03
C GLN A 37 8.38 -10.77 0.12
N ALA A 38 8.86 -11.03 1.34
CA ALA A 38 8.64 -10.15 2.48
C ALA A 38 9.29 -8.78 2.28
N VAL A 39 10.51 -8.72 1.73
CA VAL A 39 11.20 -7.46 1.42
C VAL A 39 10.39 -6.65 0.39
N GLU A 40 9.95 -7.28 -0.69
CA GLU A 40 9.10 -6.63 -1.70
C GLU A 40 7.82 -6.09 -1.07
N LEU A 41 7.11 -6.90 -0.27
CA LEU A 41 5.86 -6.48 0.36
C LEU A 41 6.00 -5.35 1.37
N VAL A 42 7.11 -5.30 2.12
CA VAL A 42 7.30 -4.31 3.18
C VAL A 42 7.85 -2.99 2.65
N TYR A 43 8.78 -3.06 1.69
CA TYR A 43 9.57 -1.91 1.26
C TYR A 43 9.27 -1.41 -0.14
N PHE A 44 8.72 -2.26 -1.03
CA PHE A 44 8.53 -1.93 -2.45
C PHE A 44 7.07 -1.99 -2.90
N ALA A 45 6.19 -2.67 -2.15
CA ALA A 45 4.77 -2.64 -2.45
C ALA A 45 4.28 -1.19 -2.39
N PRO A 46 3.51 -0.74 -3.41
CA PRO A 46 2.93 0.60 -3.39
C PRO A 46 2.10 0.72 -2.13
N LYS A 47 2.48 1.65 -1.24
CA LYS A 47 1.75 1.91 -0.02
C LYS A 47 0.58 2.83 -0.36
N PRO A 48 -0.67 2.34 -0.43
CA PRO A 48 -1.82 3.21 -0.65
C PRO A 48 -1.96 4.24 0.47
N GLU A 49 -1.34 4.02 1.63
CA GLU A 49 -1.37 4.92 2.78
C GLU A 49 -0.67 6.26 2.51
N LYS A 50 0.46 6.28 1.80
CA LYS A 50 1.14 7.54 1.46
C LYS A 50 0.33 8.34 0.43
N ASP A 51 -0.24 7.65 -0.56
CA ASP A 51 -1.06 8.29 -1.58
C ASP A 51 -2.40 8.75 -1.01
N ARG A 52 -2.99 8.00 -0.07
CA ARG A 52 -4.22 8.37 0.62
C ARG A 52 -4.03 9.57 1.53
N LEU A 53 -2.94 9.63 2.30
CA LEU A 53 -2.62 10.81 3.12
C LEU A 53 -2.36 12.03 2.26
N LYS A 54 -1.65 11.86 1.14
CA LYS A 54 -1.39 12.95 0.19
C LYS A 54 -2.68 13.43 -0.48
N ALA A 55 -3.53 12.53 -0.95
CA ALA A 55 -4.84 12.85 -1.51
C ALA A 55 -5.76 13.52 -0.47
N LEU A 56 -5.75 13.07 0.79
CA LEU A 56 -6.47 13.72 1.88
C LEU A 56 -5.96 15.14 2.15
N GLN A 57 -4.64 15.33 2.17
CA GLN A 57 -4.05 16.66 2.32
C GLN A 57 -4.41 17.55 1.12
N GLU A 58 -4.38 17.03 -0.09
CA GLU A 58 -4.80 17.75 -1.30
C GLU A 58 -6.29 18.12 -1.24
N LEU A 59 -7.17 17.22 -0.78
CA LEU A 59 -8.61 17.49 -0.60
C LEU A 59 -8.89 18.52 0.50
N VAL A 60 -8.16 18.48 1.62
CA VAL A 60 -8.34 19.45 2.73
C VAL A 60 -7.71 20.80 2.40
N SER A 61 -6.61 20.81 1.64
CA SER A 61 -5.93 22.05 1.22
C SER A 61 -6.71 22.82 0.14
N GLN A 62 -7.56 22.11 -0.60
CA GLN A 62 -8.63 22.74 -1.35
C GLN A 62 -9.60 23.30 -0.32
N ASN A 63 -9.40 24.57 0.00
CA ASN A 63 -10.27 25.40 0.84
C ASN A 63 -11.59 25.63 0.08
N ALA A 64 -12.23 24.53 -0.34
CA ALA A 64 -13.46 24.53 -1.09
C ALA A 64 -14.50 25.23 -0.21
N PRO A 65 -15.17 26.26 -0.71
CA PRO A 65 -16.22 26.91 0.05
C PRO A 65 -17.23 25.82 0.40
N VAL A 66 -17.43 25.60 1.71
CA VAL A 66 -18.62 24.91 2.18
C VAL A 66 -19.75 25.90 1.90
N ALA A 67 -20.25 25.92 0.66
CA ALA A 67 -21.45 26.66 0.35
C ALA A 67 -22.56 26.05 1.21
N GLU A 68 -23.41 26.90 1.78
CA GLU A 68 -24.61 26.45 2.47
C GLU A 68 -25.34 25.47 1.54
N TRP A 69 -25.65 24.28 2.06
CA TRP A 69 -26.20 23.16 1.28
C TRP A 69 -27.36 23.57 0.37
N GLU A 70 -28.17 24.52 0.86
CA GLU A 70 -29.32 25.12 0.18
C GLU A 70 -28.96 25.84 -1.12
N GLN A 71 -27.80 26.51 -1.19
CA GLN A 71 -27.32 27.14 -2.43
C GLN A 71 -26.86 26.09 -3.45
N MET A 72 -26.17 25.04 -3.00
CA MET A 72 -25.64 24.00 -3.86
C MET A 72 -26.77 23.16 -4.48
N GLU A 73 -27.82 22.88 -3.70
CA GLU A 73 -29.03 22.20 -4.18
C GLU A 73 -29.76 23.02 -5.26
N ALA A 74 -29.89 24.34 -5.06
CA ALA A 74 -30.51 25.22 -6.04
C ALA A 74 -29.74 25.28 -7.38
N GLU A 75 -28.41 25.29 -7.34
CA GLU A 75 -27.56 25.29 -8.55
C GLU A 75 -27.64 23.97 -9.33
N ILE A 76 -27.69 22.82 -8.62
CA ILE A 76 -27.83 21.49 -9.25
C ILE A 76 -29.18 21.37 -9.95
N ILE A 77 -30.26 21.81 -9.30
CA ILE A 77 -31.61 21.76 -9.88
C ILE A 77 -31.72 22.73 -11.06
N GLY A 78 -31.16 23.94 -10.94
CA GLY A 78 -31.17 24.94 -12.02
C GLY A 78 -30.43 24.49 -13.28
N GLY A 79 -29.28 23.82 -13.12
CA GLY A 79 -28.50 23.28 -14.25
C GLY A 79 -29.10 22.05 -14.92
N ALA A 80 -29.94 21.28 -14.22
CA ALA A 80 -30.59 20.08 -14.76
C ALA A 80 -31.82 20.37 -15.64
N ILE A 81 -32.32 21.62 -15.63
CA ILE A 81 -33.52 22.05 -16.36
C ILE A 81 -33.17 22.82 -17.65
N GLN A 82 -31.88 22.99 -17.97
CA GLN A 82 -31.42 23.58 -19.23
C GLN A 82 -31.08 22.53 -20.30
#